data_AF-A0A968JPX5-F1
#
_entry.id   AF-A0A968JPX5-F1
#
_cell.length_a   1.000
_cell.length_b   1.000
_cell.length_c   1.000
_cell.angle_alpha   90.00
_cell.angle_beta   90.00
_cell.angle_gamma   90.00
#
_symmetry.space_group_name_H-M   'P 1'
#
loop_
_entity.id
_entity.type
_entity.pdbx_description
1 polymer ?
#
loop_
_entity_poly.entity_id
_entity_poly.type
_entity_poly.pdbx_seq_one_letter_code
_entity_poly.pdbx_strand_id
1 'polypeptide(L)'
;MLFDKKHRAIRKHCIFFAFYLLPIFHVTAQDINLNFRFFETKNTQLGSIIVNSVIQDSKGFFWLGTESGLFRFDGINFFPYNYDPLDSTGISDDYIHGLVDVKDAKILISTNGGWCLYNSEYDRFDPVEFENYEIIKDKANLARNFLPALIQ
;
A
#
# COMPACT_ATOMS: atom_id res chain seq x y z
N MET A 1 -35.16 -17.34 -66.04
CA MET A 1 -33.93 -17.79 -65.32
C MET A 1 -32.80 -16.75 -65.23
N LEU A 2 -32.68 -15.78 -66.15
CA LEU A 2 -31.59 -14.78 -66.11
C LEU A 2 -31.78 -13.66 -65.06
N PHE A 3 -33.02 -13.32 -64.71
CA PHE A 3 -33.32 -12.23 -63.76
C PHE A 3 -32.85 -12.55 -62.31
N ASP A 4 -32.94 -13.81 -61.88
CA ASP A 4 -32.63 -14.24 -60.51
C ASP A 4 -31.12 -14.24 -60.20
N LYS A 5 -30.27 -14.52 -61.20
CA LYS A 5 -28.81 -14.50 -61.05
C LYS A 5 -28.25 -13.10 -60.76
N LYS A 6 -28.87 -12.05 -61.33
CA LYS A 6 -28.44 -10.65 -61.14
C LYS A 6 -28.72 -10.16 -59.72
N HIS A 7 -29.90 -10.48 -59.18
CA HIS A 7 -30.25 -10.17 -57.79
C HIS A 7 -29.34 -10.88 -56.79
N ARG A 8 -29.00 -12.16 -57.04
CA ARG A 8 -28.07 -12.92 -56.19
C ARG A 8 -26.63 -12.38 -56.22
N ALA A 9 -26.18 -11.83 -57.35
CA ALA A 9 -24.87 -11.20 -57.47
C ALA A 9 -24.80 -9.83 -56.74
N ILE A 10 -25.81 -8.98 -56.89
CA ILE A 10 -25.89 -7.68 -56.20
C ILE A 10 -25.94 -7.88 -54.68
N ARG A 11 -26.72 -8.86 -54.20
CA ARG A 11 -26.82 -9.20 -52.77
C ARG A 11 -25.46 -9.60 -52.17
N LYS A 12 -24.63 -10.34 -52.92
CA LYS A 12 -23.26 -10.72 -52.50
C LYS A 12 -22.31 -9.52 -52.44
N HIS A 13 -22.41 -8.59 -53.40
CA HIS A 13 -21.58 -7.37 -53.39
C HIS A 13 -21.99 -6.42 -52.26
N CYS A 14 -23.30 -6.31 -51.95
CA CYS A 14 -23.78 -5.53 -50.81
C CYS A 14 -23.30 -6.10 -49.47
N ILE A 15 -23.23 -7.42 -49.32
CA ILE A 15 -22.70 -8.07 -48.09
C ILE A 15 -21.18 -7.83 -47.95
N PHE A 16 -20.41 -7.89 -49.04
CA PHE A 16 -18.97 -7.57 -49.02
C PHE A 16 -18.70 -6.10 -48.70
N PHE A 17 -19.50 -5.18 -49.24
CA PHE A 17 -19.38 -3.74 -48.97
C PHE A 17 -19.77 -3.39 -47.52
N ALA A 18 -20.75 -4.11 -46.96
CA ALA A 18 -21.13 -3.98 -45.55
C ALA A 18 -20.03 -4.47 -44.58
N PHE A 19 -19.19 -5.44 -44.98
CA PHE A 19 -18.04 -5.89 -44.20
C PHE A 19 -16.85 -4.93 -44.27
N TYR A 20 -16.67 -4.21 -45.38
CA TYR A 20 -15.63 -3.16 -45.51
C TYR A 20 -15.97 -1.86 -44.77
N LEU A 21 -17.24 -1.70 -44.37
CA LEU A 21 -17.73 -0.59 -43.56
C LEU A 21 -17.91 -0.95 -42.08
N LEU A 22 -17.52 -2.17 -41.66
CA LEU A 22 -17.43 -2.48 -40.23
C LEU A 22 -16.41 -1.53 -39.61
N PRO A 23 -16.85 -0.66 -38.70
CA PRO A 23 -16.11 0.53 -38.34
C PRO A 23 -14.78 0.13 -37.72
N ILE A 24 -13.78 0.98 -37.98
CA ILE A 24 -12.59 1.11 -37.14
C ILE A 24 -13.13 1.40 -35.74
N PHE A 25 -13.34 0.36 -34.95
CA PHE A 25 -13.59 0.50 -33.53
C PHE A 25 -12.34 1.15 -32.98
N HIS A 26 -12.39 2.47 -32.82
CA HIS A 26 -11.41 3.20 -32.05
C HIS A 26 -11.44 2.60 -30.65
N VAL A 27 -10.47 1.73 -30.36
CA VAL A 27 -10.15 1.33 -29.00
C VAL A 27 -9.57 2.58 -28.35
N THR A 28 -10.43 3.39 -27.76
CA THR A 28 -10.00 4.43 -26.85
C THR A 28 -9.57 3.72 -25.57
N ALA A 29 -8.30 3.84 -25.19
CA ALA A 29 -7.91 3.53 -23.82
C ALA A 29 -8.74 4.42 -22.88
N GLN A 30 -9.29 3.85 -21.80
CA GLN A 30 -9.90 4.67 -20.77
C GLN A 30 -8.78 5.47 -20.10
N ASP A 31 -8.91 6.80 -20.08
CA ASP A 31 -8.01 7.64 -19.30
C ASP A 31 -8.16 7.25 -17.82
N ILE A 32 -7.05 6.84 -17.20
CA ILE A 32 -7.02 6.56 -15.76
C ILE A 32 -7.12 7.91 -15.05
N ASN A 33 -8.34 8.27 -14.66
CA ASN A 33 -8.58 9.44 -13.83
C ASN A 33 -8.17 9.11 -12.38
N LEU A 34 -6.88 9.31 -12.08
CA LEU A 34 -6.35 9.16 -10.73
C LEU A 34 -6.82 10.35 -9.88
N ASN A 35 -7.74 10.08 -8.96
CA ASN A 35 -8.13 11.05 -7.95
C ASN A 35 -7.22 10.91 -6.73
N PHE A 36 -6.39 11.92 -6.51
CA PHE A 36 -5.53 12.01 -5.34
C PHE A 36 -6.23 12.83 -4.25
N ARG A 37 -6.31 12.28 -3.05
CA ARG A 37 -6.69 13.03 -1.85
C ARG A 37 -5.41 13.42 -1.12
N PHE A 38 -5.19 14.71 -0.96
CA PHE A 38 -4.09 15.24 -0.16
C PHE A 38 -4.57 15.45 1.27
N PHE A 39 -3.81 14.95 2.24
CA PHE A 39 -4.03 15.22 3.64
C PHE A 39 -3.06 16.33 4.06
N GLU A 40 -3.59 17.52 4.34
CA GLU A 40 -2.77 18.64 4.77
C GLU A 40 -2.30 18.47 6.22
N THR A 41 -1.01 18.70 6.42
CA THR A 41 -0.33 18.55 7.71
C THR A 41 -0.74 19.62 8.72
N LYS A 42 -1.16 20.80 8.24
CA LYS A 42 -1.52 21.96 9.08
C LYS A 42 -2.77 21.73 9.94
N ASN A 43 -3.67 20.85 9.49
CA ASN A 43 -4.95 20.57 10.15
C ASN A 43 -5.04 19.12 10.65
N THR A 44 -3.94 18.38 10.59
CA THR A 44 -3.85 17.00 11.09
C THR A 44 -2.81 16.93 12.19
N GLN A 45 -2.86 15.87 12.99
CA GLN A 45 -1.84 15.58 13.99
C GLN A 45 -0.48 15.22 13.36
N LEU A 46 -0.40 15.07 12.03
CA LEU A 46 0.85 14.72 11.34
C LEU A 46 1.91 15.82 11.42
N GLY A 47 1.57 17.10 11.29
CA GLY A 47 2.60 18.14 11.12
C GLY A 47 3.48 17.90 9.87
N SER A 48 4.51 18.71 9.64
CA SER A 48 5.42 18.52 8.50
C SER A 48 6.34 17.32 8.75
N ILE A 49 5.97 16.14 8.26
CA ILE A 49 6.71 14.90 8.52
C ILE A 49 7.15 14.20 7.24
N ILE A 50 8.36 13.65 7.28
CA ILE A 50 8.90 12.78 6.23
C ILE A 50 8.47 11.35 6.56
N VAL A 51 7.75 10.73 5.63
CA VAL A 51 7.27 9.34 5.78
C VAL A 51 8.34 8.40 5.24
N ASN A 52 8.90 7.57 6.11
CA ASN A 52 9.95 6.60 5.79
C ASN A 52 9.38 5.24 5.38
N SER A 53 8.22 4.87 5.95
CA SER A 53 7.61 3.55 5.72
C SER A 53 6.09 3.62 5.79
N VAL A 54 5.42 2.86 4.94
CA VAL A 54 3.95 2.72 4.94
C VAL A 54 3.58 1.25 4.79
N ILE A 55 2.71 0.75 5.68
CA ILE A 55 2.09 -0.58 5.55
C ILE A 55 0.58 -0.48 5.80
N GLN A 56 -0.16 -1.50 5.39
CA GLN A 56 -1.53 -1.74 5.85
C GLN A 56 -1.52 -3.01 6.70
N ASP A 57 -2.06 -2.94 7.91
CA ASP A 57 -2.16 -4.13 8.76
C ASP A 57 -3.31 -5.05 8.33
N SER A 58 -3.35 -6.25 8.92
CA SER A 58 -4.40 -7.23 8.62
C SER A 58 -5.82 -6.81 9.00
N LYS A 59 -5.99 -5.72 9.78
CA LYS A 59 -7.29 -5.13 10.17
C LYS A 59 -7.71 -4.00 9.21
N GLY A 60 -6.84 -3.62 8.27
CA GLY A 60 -7.10 -2.60 7.27
C GLY A 60 -6.63 -1.20 7.67
N PHE A 61 -6.00 -1.01 8.83
CA PHE A 61 -5.43 0.27 9.22
C PHE A 61 -4.12 0.52 8.47
N PHE A 62 -3.91 1.76 8.04
CA PHE A 62 -2.63 2.18 7.51
C PHE A 62 -1.71 2.61 8.64
N TRP A 63 -0.44 2.26 8.53
CA TRP A 63 0.60 2.67 9.46
C TRP A 63 1.68 3.42 8.72
N LEU A 64 2.04 4.59 9.24
CA LEU A 64 3.02 5.50 8.67
C LEU A 64 4.14 5.70 9.67
N GLY A 65 5.32 5.17 9.36
CA GLY A 65 6.54 5.40 10.11
C GLY A 65 7.21 6.67 9.60
N THR A 66 7.48 7.62 10.50
CA THR A 66 8.01 8.94 10.14
C THR A 66 9.22 9.29 11.00
N GLU A 67 9.87 10.41 10.70
CA GLU A 67 10.97 10.92 11.53
C GLU A 67 10.52 11.50 12.88
N SER A 68 9.21 11.74 13.06
CA SER A 68 8.65 12.42 14.23
C SER A 68 7.54 11.61 14.92
N GLY A 69 7.53 10.29 14.73
CA GLY A 69 6.59 9.38 15.36
C GLY A 69 5.99 8.37 14.40
N LEU A 70 5.18 7.48 14.98
CA LEU A 70 4.38 6.49 14.27
C LEU A 70 2.93 6.95 14.21
N PHE A 71 2.29 6.82 13.05
CA PHE A 71 0.88 7.17 12.88
C PHE A 71 0.08 5.97 12.41
N ARG A 72 -1.04 5.69 13.08
CA ARG A 72 -2.09 4.79 12.55
C ARG A 72 -3.18 5.63 11.88
N PHE A 73 -3.70 5.18 10.75
CA PHE A 73 -4.74 5.86 9.99
C PHE A 73 -5.91 4.92 9.70
N ASP A 74 -7.12 5.35 10.06
CA ASP A 74 -8.36 4.57 9.91
C ASP A 74 -9.14 4.87 8.62
N GLY A 75 -8.60 5.74 7.75
CA GLY A 75 -9.29 6.25 6.56
C GLY A 75 -9.88 7.65 6.74
N ILE A 76 -10.01 8.12 7.99
CA ILE A 76 -10.57 9.42 8.37
C ILE A 76 -9.58 10.18 9.26
N ASN A 77 -9.11 9.54 10.34
CA ASN A 77 -8.30 10.13 11.40
C ASN A 77 -6.93 9.46 11.47
N PHE A 78 -5.94 10.26 11.87
CA PHE A 78 -4.62 9.80 12.23
C PHE A 78 -4.49 9.74 13.74
N PHE A 79 -3.81 8.72 14.25
CA PHE A 79 -3.56 8.48 15.65
C PHE A 79 -2.05 8.42 15.87
N PRO A 80 -1.44 9.43 16.51
CA PRO A 80 0.00 9.47 16.76
C PRO A 80 0.37 8.55 17.92
N TYR A 81 1.52 7.90 17.78
CA TYR A 81 2.27 7.24 18.83
C TYR A 81 3.64 7.91 18.87
N ASN A 82 3.87 8.67 19.95
CA ASN A 82 5.12 9.37 20.20
C ASN A 82 5.83 8.77 21.40
N TYR A 83 7.16 8.91 21.42
CA TYR A 83 7.95 8.51 22.56
C TYR A 83 7.59 9.35 23.78
N ASP A 84 7.25 8.67 24.87
CA ASP A 84 7.10 9.25 26.20
C ASP A 84 8.05 8.54 27.16
N PRO A 85 9.08 9.21 27.72
CA PRO A 85 10.01 8.60 28.67
C PRO A 85 9.35 8.09 29.96
N LEU A 86 8.10 8.49 30.24
CA LEU A 86 7.33 8.03 31.40
C LEU A 86 6.45 6.81 31.09
N ASP A 87 6.29 6.44 29.81
CA ASP A 87 5.50 5.29 29.38
C ASP A 87 6.39 4.14 28.92
N SER A 88 6.62 3.17 29.80
CA SER A 88 7.38 1.95 29.48
C SER A 88 6.69 1.03 28.47
N THR A 89 5.42 1.27 28.15
CA THR A 89 4.63 0.49 27.19
C THR A 89 4.50 1.17 25.83
N GLY A 90 5.02 2.39 25.72
CA GLY A 90 5.02 3.21 24.51
C GLY A 90 6.14 2.83 23.54
N ILE A 91 6.13 3.48 22.38
CA ILE A 91 7.20 3.32 21.38
C ILE A 91 8.52 3.83 21.95
N SER A 92 9.63 3.16 21.61
CA SER A 92 10.93 3.44 22.23
C SER A 92 11.67 4.66 21.69
N ASP A 93 11.26 5.20 20.54
CA ASP A 93 11.80 6.41 19.91
C ASP A 93 10.84 6.90 18.82
N ASP A 94 10.84 8.20 18.53
CA ASP A 94 9.98 8.80 17.50
C ASP A 94 10.46 8.52 16.06
N TYR A 95 11.75 8.27 15.86
CA TYR A 95 12.31 8.11 14.53
C TYR A 95 12.12 6.68 14.03
N ILE A 96 11.19 6.50 13.10
CA ILE A 96 10.81 5.18 12.58
C ILE A 96 11.56 4.90 11.28
N HIS A 97 12.35 3.82 11.27
CA HIS A 97 13.08 3.36 10.09
C HIS A 97 12.24 2.47 9.18
N GLY A 98 11.38 1.65 9.76
CA GLY A 98 10.70 0.58 9.02
C GLY A 98 9.58 -0.07 9.81
N LEU A 99 8.58 -0.56 9.07
CA LEU A 99 7.41 -1.25 9.59
C LEU A 99 7.23 -2.57 8.84
N VAL A 100 6.92 -3.64 9.57
CA VAL A 100 6.59 -4.94 8.99
C VAL A 100 5.33 -5.47 9.68
N ASP A 101 4.28 -5.71 8.90
CA ASP A 101 3.11 -6.44 9.39
C ASP A 101 3.53 -7.87 9.75
N VAL A 102 3.26 -8.23 11.00
CA VAL A 102 3.39 -9.57 11.53
C VAL A 102 1.98 -10.09 11.72
N LYS A 103 1.73 -11.34 11.32
CA LYS A 103 0.41 -11.99 11.45
C LYS A 103 -0.25 -11.70 12.81
N ASP A 104 -1.59 -11.71 12.79
CA ASP A 104 -2.46 -11.49 13.95
C ASP A 104 -2.43 -10.03 14.46
N ALA A 105 -2.39 -9.07 13.52
CA ALA A 105 -2.43 -7.63 13.78
C ALA A 105 -1.33 -7.18 14.76
N LYS A 106 -0.11 -7.66 14.52
CA LYS A 106 1.10 -7.25 15.22
C LYS A 106 2.02 -6.55 14.22
N ILE A 107 2.81 -5.60 14.66
CA ILE A 107 3.70 -4.87 13.76
C ILE A 107 5.08 -4.83 14.36
N LEU A 108 6.06 -5.32 13.63
CA LEU A 108 7.46 -5.18 13.99
C LEU A 108 7.96 -3.82 13.49
N ILE A 109 8.52 -3.04 14.40
CA ILE A 109 8.89 -1.66 14.20
C ILE A 109 10.37 -1.52 14.54
N SER A 110 11.13 -0.88 13.66
CA SER A 110 12.54 -0.53 13.92
C SER A 110 12.67 0.96 14.13
N THR A 111 13.25 1.37 15.25
CA THR A 111 13.48 2.77 15.65
C THR A 111 14.95 2.99 16.05
N ASN A 112 15.34 4.22 16.40
CA ASN A 112 16.67 4.48 16.99
C ASN A 112 16.84 3.80 18.36
N GLY A 113 15.75 3.63 19.10
CA GLY A 113 15.70 2.94 20.39
C GLY A 113 15.72 1.41 20.27
N GLY A 114 15.89 0.86 19.07
CA GLY A 114 15.91 -0.58 18.80
C GLY A 114 14.62 -1.07 18.15
N TRP A 115 14.28 -2.35 18.37
CA TRP A 115 13.15 -2.99 17.73
C TRP A 115 12.04 -3.19 18.77
N CYS A 116 10.79 -2.95 18.36
CA CYS A 116 9.63 -3.24 19.19
C CYS A 116 8.51 -3.89 18.37
N LEU A 117 7.68 -4.66 19.07
CA LEU A 117 6.51 -5.31 18.52
C LEU A 117 5.27 -4.61 19.05
N TYR A 118 4.54 -3.94 18.16
CA TYR A 118 3.21 -3.44 18.47
C TYR A 118 2.22 -4.61 18.61
N ASN A 119 1.46 -4.62 19.69
CA ASN A 119 0.39 -5.56 19.93
C ASN A 119 -0.97 -4.85 19.99
N SER A 120 -1.78 -5.05 18.94
CA SER A 120 -3.09 -4.40 18.82
C SER A 120 -4.16 -4.88 19.81
N GLU A 121 -3.94 -5.97 20.54
CA GLU A 121 -4.86 -6.41 21.61
C GLU A 121 -4.78 -5.50 22.83
N TYR A 122 -3.58 -4.99 23.13
CA TYR A 122 -3.31 -4.17 24.31
C TYR A 122 -2.90 -2.73 23.99
N ASP A 123 -2.80 -2.39 22.69
CA ASP A 123 -2.33 -1.09 22.19
C ASP A 123 -0.99 -0.67 22.80
N ARG A 124 -0.01 -1.58 22.79
CA ARG A 124 1.30 -1.39 23.43
C ARG A 124 2.46 -1.86 22.55
N PHE A 125 3.66 -1.44 22.92
CA PHE A 125 4.91 -1.77 22.24
C PHE A 125 5.81 -2.59 23.17
N ASP A 126 6.07 -3.83 22.80
CA ASP A 126 6.94 -4.73 23.55
C ASP A 126 8.36 -4.71 22.93
N PRO A 127 9.44 -4.39 23.67
CA PRO A 127 10.81 -4.44 23.14
C PRO A 127 11.18 -5.84 22.63
N VAL A 128 11.95 -5.90 21.55
CA VAL A 128 12.43 -7.14 20.95
C VAL A 128 13.96 -7.19 21.01
N GLU A 129 14.48 -8.14 21.79
CA GLU A 129 15.91 -8.42 21.86
C GLU A 129 16.33 -9.45 20.78
N PHE A 130 17.49 -9.23 20.16
CA PHE A 130 17.96 -10.00 18.99
C PHE A 130 18.43 -11.43 19.29
N GLU A 131 18.42 -11.89 20.54
CA GLU A 131 18.81 -13.27 20.89
C GLU A 131 17.87 -14.34 20.30
N ASN A 132 16.70 -13.94 19.75
CA ASN A 132 15.73 -14.81 19.08
C ASN A 132 15.68 -14.66 17.54
N TYR A 133 16.72 -14.11 16.91
CA TYR A 133 16.79 -13.81 15.46
C TYR A 133 16.43 -14.99 14.53
N GLU A 134 16.69 -16.23 14.95
CA GLU A 134 16.33 -17.45 14.20
C GLU A 134 14.80 -17.62 14.05
N ILE A 135 14.00 -17.20 15.04
CA ILE A 135 12.52 -17.30 15.04
C ILE A 135 11.90 -16.23 14.13
N ILE A 136 12.55 -15.07 14.02
CA ILE A 136 12.10 -13.96 13.17
C ILE A 136 12.48 -14.23 11.71
N LYS A 137 13.61 -14.90 11.44
CA LYS A 137 14.09 -15.25 10.10
C LYS A 137 13.03 -15.94 9.24
N ASP A 138 12.31 -16.92 9.77
CA ASP A 138 11.30 -17.66 8.99
C ASP A 138 10.10 -16.79 8.56
N LYS A 139 9.79 -15.71 9.29
CA LYS A 139 8.74 -14.75 8.92
C LYS A 139 9.30 -13.52 8.17
N ALA A 140 10.51 -13.07 8.48
CA ALA A 140 11.19 -11.90 7.91
C ALA A 140 11.90 -12.18 6.58
N ASN A 141 12.06 -13.43 6.18
CA ASN A 141 12.51 -13.80 4.84
C ASN A 141 11.57 -13.30 3.73
N LEU A 142 10.32 -12.92 4.08
CA LEU A 142 9.40 -12.22 3.19
C LEU A 142 9.68 -10.71 3.09
N ALA A 143 10.23 -10.09 4.15
CA ALA A 143 10.59 -8.67 4.19
C ALA A 143 11.95 -8.37 3.54
N ARG A 144 12.86 -9.36 3.47
CA ARG A 144 14.17 -9.23 2.80
C ARG A 144 14.10 -8.83 1.32
N ASN A 145 12.99 -9.10 0.64
CA ASN A 145 12.82 -8.73 -0.77
C ASN A 145 12.53 -7.23 -0.98
N PHE A 146 12.47 -6.43 0.10
CA PHE A 146 12.21 -4.98 0.03
C PHE A 146 13.32 -4.09 0.62
N LEU A 147 14.52 -4.65 0.87
CA LEU A 147 15.71 -3.85 1.17
C LEU A 147 16.68 -3.82 -0.03
N PRO A 148 16.37 -3.15 -1.15
CA PRO A 148 17.43 -2.68 -2.03
C PRO A 148 18.02 -1.42 -1.38
N ALA A 149 19.26 -1.53 -0.88
CA ALA A 149 20.22 -0.42 -0.66
C ALA A 149 20.80 -0.19 0.76
N LEU A 150 20.85 -1.17 1.67
CA LEU A 150 21.59 -0.99 2.94
C LEU A 150 22.53 -2.17 3.30
N ILE A 151 23.36 -2.58 2.34
CA ILE A 151 24.74 -3.03 2.57
C ILE A 151 25.59 -2.61 1.35
N GLN A 152 26.16 -1.40 1.41
CA GLN A 152 27.51 -1.10 0.91
C GLN A 152 28.23 -0.30 1.98
#